data_AF-A0A239AM33-F1
#
_entry.id   AF-A0A239AM33-F1
#
_cell.length_a   1.000
_cell.length_b   1.000
_cell.length_c   1.000
_cell.angle_alpha   90.00
_cell.angle_beta   90.00
_cell.angle_gamma   90.00
#
_symmetry.space_group_name_H-M   'P 1'
#
loop_
_entity.id
_entity.type
_entity.pdbx_description
1 polymer ?
#
loop_
_entity_poly.entity_id
_entity_poly.type
_entity_poly.pdbx_seq_one_letter_code
_entity_poly.pdbx_strand_id
1 'polypeptide(L)'
;MMFKHWSDIYPHNVNASVLLLDGKIYNWKIGNQWWEDPAYVKVRLSDYIEKKDRFTVKNKAFQVNNDFEHNRIFEHDAKEWFKQFEIHEKHIGSPPF
;
A
#
# COMPACT_ATOMS: atom_id res chain seq x y z
N MET A 1 30.34 -6.26 -7.62
CA MET A 1 29.12 -6.64 -8.36
C MET A 1 27.97 -5.86 -7.73
N MET A 2 27.44 -4.85 -8.42
CA MET A 2 26.29 -4.07 -7.93
C MET A 2 25.03 -4.90 -8.18
N PHE A 3 24.32 -5.30 -7.13
CA PHE A 3 23.00 -5.90 -7.27
C PHE A 3 22.05 -4.80 -7.78
N LYS A 4 21.48 -4.98 -8.97
CA LYS A 4 20.42 -4.09 -9.46
C LYS A 4 19.25 -4.16 -8.48
N HIS A 5 18.76 -3.02 -8.01
CA HIS A 5 17.56 -3.00 -7.18
C HIS A 5 16.37 -3.41 -8.06
N TRP A 6 15.30 -3.96 -7.46
CA TRP A 6 14.11 -4.34 -8.24
C TRP A 6 13.51 -3.14 -8.98
N SER A 7 13.72 -1.93 -8.44
CA SER A 7 13.31 -0.67 -9.08
C SER A 7 14.05 -0.38 -10.38
N ASP A 8 15.19 -1.02 -10.63
CA ASP A 8 16.09 -0.69 -11.75
C ASP A 8 15.95 -1.68 -12.91
N ILE A 9 15.00 -2.62 -12.83
CA ILE A 9 14.76 -3.68 -13.81
C ILE A 9 13.34 -3.56 -14.36
N TYR A 10 13.24 -3.06 -15.58
CA TYR A 10 11.96 -2.84 -16.27
C TYR A 10 11.69 -3.92 -17.34
N PRO A 11 10.43 -4.24 -17.64
CA PRO A 11 9.23 -3.77 -16.94
C PRO A 11 9.01 -4.51 -15.60
N HIS A 12 8.36 -3.86 -14.65
CA HIS A 12 7.94 -4.48 -13.38
C HIS A 12 6.65 -3.87 -12.85
N ASN A 13 6.08 -4.47 -11.80
CA ASN A 13 4.89 -3.97 -11.13
C ASN A 13 5.23 -3.21 -9.84
N VAL A 14 4.63 -2.05 -9.68
CA VAL A 14 4.52 -1.33 -8.41
C VAL A 14 3.11 -1.53 -7.89
N ASN A 15 2.98 -1.97 -6.65
CA ASN A 15 1.72 -2.27 -5.99
C ASN A 15 1.44 -1.22 -4.91
N ALA A 16 0.27 -0.59 -4.99
CA ALA A 16 -0.32 0.15 -3.88
C ALA A 16 -1.23 -0.79 -3.08
N SER A 17 -1.03 -0.86 -1.77
CA SER A 17 -1.83 -1.68 -0.85
C SER A 17 -2.41 -0.81 0.25
N VAL A 18 -3.68 -1.04 0.59
CA VAL A 18 -4.33 -0.48 1.78
C VAL A 18 -4.87 -1.60 2.65
N LEU A 19 -4.68 -1.45 3.95
CA LEU A 19 -5.43 -2.15 4.97
C LEU A 19 -6.54 -1.19 5.43
N LEU A 20 -7.77 -1.59 5.21
CA LEU A 20 -8.95 -0.87 5.63
C LEU A 20 -9.48 -1.46 6.93
N LEU A 21 -9.86 -0.61 7.88
CA LEU A 21 -10.70 -0.95 9.02
C LEU A 21 -12.04 -0.24 8.81
N ASP A 22 -13.13 -1.01 8.75
CA ASP A 22 -14.48 -0.48 8.47
C ASP A 22 -14.55 0.34 7.17
N GLY A 23 -13.80 -0.09 6.15
CA GLY A 23 -13.73 0.60 4.86
C GLY A 23 -12.84 1.83 4.81
N LYS A 24 -12.20 2.23 5.92
CA LYS A 24 -11.31 3.40 6.01
C LYS A 24 -9.85 3.00 6.15
N ILE A 25 -8.91 3.78 5.60
CA ILE A 25 -7.48 3.48 5.62
C ILE A 25 -6.96 3.45 7.07
N TYR A 26 -6.57 2.26 7.51
CA TYR A 26 -5.85 2.05 8.76
C TYR A 26 -4.34 2.02 8.55
N ASN A 27 -3.88 1.37 7.47
CA ASN A 27 -2.47 1.31 7.06
C ASN A 27 -2.37 1.24 5.53
N TRP A 28 -1.23 1.63 4.96
CA TRP A 28 -0.99 1.60 3.53
C TRP A 28 0.50 1.36 3.21
N LYS A 29 0.79 0.94 1.97
CA LYS A 29 2.15 0.91 1.42
C LYS A 29 2.14 1.04 -0.10
N ILE A 30 3.28 1.44 -0.66
CA ILE A 30 3.60 1.31 -2.08
C ILE A 30 4.90 0.51 -2.18
N GLY A 31 4.97 -0.49 -3.05
CA GLY A 31 6.19 -1.28 -3.24
C GLY A 31 6.04 -2.42 -4.25
N ASN A 32 7.02 -3.30 -4.35
CA ASN A 32 7.00 -4.42 -5.29
C ASN A 32 6.09 -5.59 -4.89
N GLN A 33 5.71 -5.68 -3.62
CA GLN A 33 4.84 -6.73 -3.08
C GLN A 33 3.50 -6.15 -2.65
N TRP A 34 2.41 -6.86 -2.95
CA TRP A 34 1.10 -6.57 -2.38
C TRP A 34 0.97 -7.08 -0.93
N TRP A 35 -0.15 -6.79 -0.27
CA TRP A 35 -0.56 -7.52 0.94
C TRP A 35 -1.63 -8.54 0.56
N GLU A 36 -1.51 -9.76 1.07
CA GLU A 36 -2.46 -10.84 0.78
C GLU A 36 -3.55 -10.95 1.86
N ASP A 37 -3.15 -10.74 3.11
CA ASP A 37 -4.01 -10.92 4.28
C ASP A 37 -3.71 -9.83 5.32
N PRO A 38 -4.73 -9.34 6.07
CA PRO A 38 -4.54 -8.42 7.20
C PRO A 38 -3.46 -8.85 8.22
N ALA A 39 -3.28 -10.16 8.44
CA ALA A 39 -2.31 -10.70 9.38
C ALA A 39 -0.85 -10.41 9.01
N TYR A 40 -0.57 -10.08 7.74
CA TYR A 40 0.76 -9.69 7.27
C TYR A 40 1.02 -8.19 7.34
N VAL A 41 0.05 -7.42 7.82
CA VAL A 41 0.14 -5.97 7.93
C VAL A 41 0.44 -5.58 9.37
N LYS A 42 1.34 -4.62 9.54
CA LYS A 42 1.57 -4.02 10.86
C LYS A 42 0.25 -3.42 11.34
N VAL A 43 -0.21 -3.83 12.52
CA VAL A 43 -1.41 -3.33 13.19
C VAL A 43 -1.14 -3.15 14.68
N ARG A 44 -1.92 -2.31 15.37
CA ARG A 44 -1.87 -2.27 16.83
C ARG A 44 -2.51 -3.56 17.36
N LEU A 45 -1.83 -4.23 18.30
CA LEU A 45 -2.29 -5.53 18.81
C LEU A 45 -3.71 -5.48 19.38
N SER A 46 -4.07 -4.41 20.10
CA SER A 46 -5.42 -4.22 20.65
C SER A 46 -6.49 -4.15 19.57
N ASP A 47 -6.26 -3.36 18.51
CA ASP A 47 -7.20 -3.28 17.40
C ASP A 47 -7.32 -4.61 16.66
N TYR A 48 -6.23 -5.38 16.51
CA TYR A 48 -6.29 -6.70 15.87
C TYR A 48 -7.10 -7.71 16.67
N ILE A 49 -6.89 -7.81 17.98
CA ILE A 49 -7.63 -8.75 18.84
C ILE A 49 -9.14 -8.46 18.79
N GLU A 50 -9.52 -7.18 18.82
CA GLU A 50 -10.92 -6.77 18.89
C GLU A 50 -11.63 -6.74 17.53
N LYS A 51 -10.90 -6.53 16.42
CA LYS A 51 -11.47 -6.15 15.13
C LYS A 51 -10.89 -6.91 13.93
N LYS A 52 -10.23 -8.05 14.15
CA LYS A 52 -9.60 -8.84 13.07
C LYS A 52 -10.53 -9.11 11.87
N ASP A 53 -11.81 -9.31 12.13
CA ASP A 53 -12.86 -9.62 11.15
C ASP A 53 -13.35 -8.39 10.37
N ARG A 54 -13.03 -7.19 10.83
CA ARG A 54 -13.39 -5.91 10.21
C ARG A 54 -12.28 -5.35 9.31
N PHE A 55 -11.11 -5.97 9.34
CA PHE A 55 -10.00 -5.60 8.48
C PHE A 55 -10.18 -6.19 7.08
N THR A 56 -9.93 -5.37 6.06
CA THR A 56 -9.91 -5.81 4.66
C THR A 56 -8.69 -5.26 3.94
N VAL A 57 -8.07 -6.07 3.09
CA VAL A 57 -6.96 -5.63 2.26
C VAL A 57 -7.47 -5.31 0.86
N LYS A 58 -7.02 -4.19 0.29
CA LYS A 58 -7.20 -3.88 -1.14
C LYS A 58 -5.86 -3.54 -1.76
N ASN A 59 -5.69 -3.94 -3.03
CA ASN A 59 -4.47 -3.74 -3.78
C ASN A 59 -4.78 -3.14 -5.16
N LYS A 60 -3.83 -2.38 -5.69
CA LYS A 60 -3.79 -1.96 -7.09
C LYS A 60 -2.37 -2.10 -7.62
N ALA A 61 -2.22 -2.84 -8.72
CA ALA A 61 -0.97 -2.99 -9.44
C ALA A 61 -0.85 -1.95 -10.56
N PHE A 62 0.34 -1.42 -10.73
CA PHE A 62 0.73 -0.53 -11.82
C PHE A 62 1.95 -1.12 -12.50
N GLN A 63 1.83 -1.46 -13.78
CA GLN A 63 2.99 -1.87 -14.58
C GLN A 63 3.76 -0.63 -15.00
N VAL A 64 5.08 -0.63 -14.77
CA VAL A 64 5.98 0.46 -15.14
C VAL A 64 7.06 -0.05 -16.08
N ASN A 65 7.42 0.78 -17.06
CA ASN A 65 8.36 0.42 -18.13
C ASN A 65 9.66 1.22 -18.07
N ASN A 66 9.72 2.24 -17.21
CA ASN A 66 10.87 3.11 -17.02
C ASN A 66 10.82 3.82 -15.66
N ASP A 67 11.92 4.48 -15.30
CA ASP A 67 12.09 5.17 -14.01
C ASP A 67 11.17 6.38 -13.84
N PHE A 68 10.84 7.05 -14.93
CA PHE A 68 9.86 8.14 -14.88
C PHE A 68 8.47 7.64 -14.45
N GLU A 69 8.00 6.55 -15.05
CA GLU A 69 6.74 5.90 -14.67
C GLU A 69 6.80 5.39 -13.23
N HIS A 70 7.91 4.76 -12.83
CA HIS A 70 8.12 4.31 -11.45
C HIS A 70 7.90 5.46 -10.46
N ASN A 71 8.63 6.56 -10.62
CA ASN A 71 8.55 7.70 -9.71
C ASN A 71 7.15 8.34 -9.73
N ARG A 72 6.50 8.43 -10.91
CA ARG A 72 5.12 8.93 -11.02
C ARG A 72 4.12 8.10 -10.20
N ILE A 73 4.31 6.78 -10.09
CA ILE A 73 3.41 5.96 -9.25
C ILE A 73 3.50 6.39 -7.78
N PHE A 74 4.70 6.58 -7.24
CA PHE A 74 4.91 6.95 -5.84
C PHE A 74 4.49 8.39 -5.54
N GLU A 75 4.73 9.30 -6.48
CA GLU A 75 4.47 10.72 -6.29
C GLU A 75 3.00 11.08 -6.50
N HIS A 76 2.31 10.37 -7.41
CA HIS A 76 0.98 10.75 -7.91
C HIS A 76 -0.01 9.57 -8.01
N ASP A 77 0.22 8.59 -8.89
CA ASP A 77 -0.86 7.67 -9.31
C ASP A 77 -1.38 6.77 -8.19
N ALA A 78 -0.50 6.34 -7.27
CA ALA A 78 -0.91 5.60 -6.08
C ALA A 78 -1.68 6.49 -5.09
N LYS A 79 -1.27 7.76 -4.93
CA LYS A 79 -1.94 8.71 -4.05
C LYS A 79 -3.35 9.03 -4.51
N GLU A 80 -3.53 9.25 -5.81
CA GLU A 80 -4.86 9.41 -6.41
C GLU A 80 -5.75 8.19 -6.19
N TRP A 81 -5.18 6.99 -6.26
CA TRP A 81 -5.93 5.78 -5.93
C TRP A 81 -6.31 5.72 -4.45
N PHE A 82 -5.42 6.09 -3.53
CA PHE A 82 -5.73 6.10 -2.10
C PHE A 82 -6.86 7.08 -1.73
N LYS A 83 -6.99 8.21 -2.45
CA LYS A 83 -8.02 9.24 -2.19
C LYS A 83 -9.46 8.77 -2.31
N GLN A 84 -9.72 7.59 -2.90
CA GLN A 84 -11.06 6.99 -2.90
C GLN A 84 -11.51 6.48 -1.52
N PHE A 85 -10.60 6.39 -0.55
CA PHE A 85 -10.87 5.91 0.80
C PHE A 85 -10.69 7.03 1.82
N GLU A 86 -11.57 7.08 2.82
CA GLU A 86 -11.37 7.95 3.98
C GLU A 86 -10.24 7.41 4.87
N ILE A 87 -9.52 8.30 5.56
CA ILE A 87 -8.49 7.92 6.54
C ILE A 87 -9.18 7.60 7.87
N HIS A 88 -8.87 6.43 8.44
CA HIS A 88 -9.39 6.02 9.75
C HIS A 88 -8.74 6.85 10.87
N GLU A 89 -9.47 7.21 11.92
CA GLU A 89 -8.97 8.05 13.02
C GLU A 89 -7.80 7.40 13.79
N LYS A 90 -7.75 6.06 13.77
CA LYS A 90 -6.65 5.25 14.32
C LYS A 90 -5.54 4.90 13.32
N HIS A 91 -5.45 5.56 12.16
CA HIS A 91 -4.43 5.22 11.17
C HIS A 91 -3.01 5.22 11.76
N ILE A 92 -2.14 4.41 11.17
CA ILE A 92 -0.74 4.30 11.55
C ILE A 92 0.19 4.81 10.45
N GLY A 93 1.26 5.48 10.86
CA GLY A 93 2.23 6.06 9.94
C GLY A 93 1.86 7.49 9.53
N SER A 94 2.34 7.87 8.34
CA SER A 94 1.99 9.14 7.70
C SER A 94 0.75 8.95 6.80
N PRO A 95 -0.04 10.00 6.57
CA PRO A 95 -1.12 9.95 5.59
C PRO A 95 -0.63 9.55 4.18
N PRO A 96 -1.43 8.80 3.41
CA PRO A 96 -1.07 8.39 2.04
C PRO A 96 -1.12 9.53 1.02
N PHE A 97 -1.72 10.67 1.35
CA PHE A 97 -1.87 11.86 0.52
C PHE A 97 -2.07 13.10 1.39
#